data_AF-A0A6N9CA85-F1
#
_entry.id   AF-A0A6N9CA85-F1
#
_cell.length_a   1.000
_cell.length_b   1.000
_cell.length_c   1.000
_cell.angle_alpha   90.00
_cell.angle_beta   90.00
_cell.angle_gamma   90.00
#
_symmetry.space_group_name_H-M   'P 1'
#
loop_
_entity.id
_entity.type
_entity.pdbx_description
1 polymer ?
#
loop_
_entity_poly.entity_id
_entity_poly.type
_entity_poly.pdbx_seq_one_letter_code
_entity_poly.pdbx_strand_id
1 'polypeptide(L)'
;LLAFTINLQGGSPEGYSKAQPWHNTGIQADGSLNSDYIDRLTRIIDCADELGMVVILGYFYFGQDERVRDEAAVVRAVDNVTHWIFDQGYTNVLVEVNNECNVQRYLHDILKPDRVHELIEQVKGITRDGRRLLVGTSYGGGRVSLENVVRTSDFLLMHGNGVRDRNRIAEMVQQARQVSGYRTMPILFNEDDHFDFDKPLNNFVAAISEYASWGYFDPGENNYCDGYQSVPVQWGLNTERKRAFFEKVREVAGDSA
;
A
#
# COMPACT_ATOMS: atom_id res chain seq x y z
N LEU A 1 10.61 7.54 -10.53
CA LEU A 1 9.58 6.75 -9.82
C LEU A 1 10.06 5.30 -9.78
N LEU A 2 10.18 4.69 -8.60
CA LEU A 2 10.79 3.35 -8.43
C LEU A 2 9.80 2.26 -8.02
N ALA A 3 8.64 2.63 -7.48
CA ALA A 3 7.69 1.68 -6.93
C ALA A 3 6.23 2.13 -7.15
N PHE A 4 5.31 1.17 -7.06
CA PHE A 4 3.87 1.41 -6.98
C PHE A 4 3.22 0.40 -6.02
N THR A 5 2.03 0.75 -5.52
CA THR A 5 1.19 -0.12 -4.68
C THR A 5 0.07 -0.72 -5.52
N ILE A 6 -0.20 -2.01 -5.34
CA ILE A 6 -1.34 -2.70 -5.94
C ILE A 6 -1.84 -3.77 -4.97
N ASN A 7 -3.16 -3.98 -4.90
CA ASN A 7 -3.76 -4.92 -3.94
C ASN A 7 -4.48 -6.08 -4.64
N LEU A 8 -4.44 -7.25 -4.00
CA LEU A 8 -5.28 -8.40 -4.33
C LEU A 8 -6.74 -8.15 -3.99
N GLN A 9 -6.99 -7.47 -2.88
CA GLN A 9 -8.29 -6.91 -2.54
C GLN A 9 -8.29 -5.43 -2.89
N GLY A 10 -9.08 -5.05 -3.88
CA GLY A 10 -9.11 -3.67 -4.35
C GLY A 10 -10.19 -2.85 -3.66
N GLY A 11 -9.94 -1.54 -3.59
CA GLY A 11 -10.90 -0.57 -3.07
C GLY A 11 -11.97 -0.17 -4.08
N SER A 12 -12.55 0.99 -3.82
CA SER A 12 -13.67 1.52 -4.58
C SER A 12 -13.26 2.11 -5.91
N PRO A 13 -13.93 1.72 -7.02
CA PRO A 13 -13.73 2.38 -8.31
C PRO A 13 -14.28 3.80 -8.34
N GLU A 14 -15.01 4.24 -7.30
CA GLU A 14 -15.62 5.56 -7.19
C GLU A 14 -14.83 6.52 -6.28
N GLY A 15 -13.64 6.12 -5.81
CA GLY A 15 -12.86 6.88 -4.83
C GLY A 15 -13.39 6.68 -3.40
N TYR A 16 -13.58 7.77 -2.64
CA TYR A 16 -14.06 7.68 -1.25
C TYR A 16 -15.55 7.34 -1.18
N SER A 17 -15.86 6.05 -1.09
CA SER A 17 -17.23 5.54 -1.04
C SER A 17 -17.67 5.11 0.37
N LYS A 18 -18.99 5.18 0.59
CA LYS A 18 -19.63 4.72 1.84
C LYS A 18 -19.78 3.20 1.89
N ALA A 19 -20.11 2.57 0.77
CA ALA A 19 -20.33 1.13 0.65
C ALA A 19 -19.44 0.53 -0.44
N GLN A 20 -19.11 -0.76 -0.31
CA GLN A 20 -18.29 -1.49 -1.28
C GLN A 20 -19.01 -2.73 -1.86
N PRO A 21 -20.07 -2.54 -2.66
CA PRO A 21 -20.86 -3.65 -3.19
C PRO A 21 -20.09 -4.50 -4.22
N TRP A 22 -19.04 -3.94 -4.85
CA TRP A 22 -18.30 -4.59 -5.92
C TRP A 22 -17.42 -5.72 -5.40
N HIS A 23 -17.39 -6.83 -6.14
CA HIS A 23 -16.52 -7.96 -5.84
C HIS A 23 -15.15 -7.76 -6.48
N ASN A 24 -14.22 -7.17 -5.73
CA ASN A 24 -12.89 -6.81 -6.20
C ASN A 24 -11.83 -7.50 -5.34
N THR A 25 -11.72 -8.82 -5.48
CA THR A 25 -10.80 -9.64 -4.68
C THR A 25 -10.22 -10.79 -5.50
N GLY A 26 -8.91 -10.98 -5.40
CA GLY A 26 -8.19 -12.18 -5.83
C GLY A 26 -8.21 -13.31 -4.80
N ILE A 27 -8.73 -13.07 -3.59
CA ILE A 27 -8.86 -14.04 -2.50
C ILE A 27 -10.31 -14.54 -2.44
N GLN A 28 -10.47 -15.86 -2.48
CA GLN A 28 -11.75 -16.54 -2.38
C GLN A 28 -12.20 -16.69 -0.92
N ALA A 29 -13.47 -17.04 -0.71
CA ALA A 29 -14.05 -17.13 0.63
C ALA A 29 -13.34 -18.12 1.56
N ASP A 30 -12.72 -19.17 1.03
CA ASP A 30 -11.98 -20.17 1.80
C ASP A 30 -10.49 -19.84 1.98
N GLY A 31 -10.02 -18.74 1.39
CA GLY A 31 -8.62 -18.31 1.37
C GLY A 31 -7.81 -18.83 0.18
N SER A 32 -8.42 -19.59 -0.74
CA SER A 32 -7.78 -19.93 -2.02
C SER A 32 -7.68 -18.71 -2.95
N LEU A 33 -6.82 -18.79 -3.97
CA LEU A 33 -6.63 -17.70 -4.92
C LEU A 33 -7.53 -17.86 -6.15
N ASN A 34 -8.10 -16.76 -6.62
CA ASN A 34 -8.80 -16.69 -7.89
C ASN A 34 -7.77 -16.66 -9.03
N SER A 35 -7.71 -17.73 -9.83
CA SER A 35 -6.72 -17.87 -10.92
C SER A 35 -6.75 -16.71 -11.91
N ASP A 36 -7.92 -16.27 -12.34
CA ASP A 36 -8.04 -15.19 -13.34
C ASP A 36 -7.50 -13.86 -12.79
N TYR A 37 -7.65 -13.63 -11.48
CA TYR A 37 -7.11 -12.45 -10.83
C TYR A 37 -5.60 -12.53 -10.71
N ILE A 38 -5.08 -13.70 -10.32
CA ILE A 38 -3.65 -13.96 -10.23
C ILE A 38 -2.99 -13.82 -11.60
N ASP A 39 -3.56 -14.38 -12.67
CA ASP A 39 -3.02 -14.27 -14.02
C ASP A 39 -2.90 -12.81 -14.49
N ARG A 40 -3.87 -11.96 -14.13
CA ARG A 40 -3.79 -10.51 -14.40
C ARG A 40 -2.70 -9.84 -13.59
N LEU A 41 -2.58 -10.18 -12.30
CA LEU A 41 -1.56 -9.62 -11.42
C LEU A 41 -0.15 -10.04 -11.85
N THR A 42 0.05 -11.31 -12.22
CA THR A 42 1.32 -11.85 -12.76
C THR A 42 1.83 -10.98 -13.91
N ARG A 43 0.97 -10.69 -14.91
CA ARG A 43 1.35 -9.84 -16.05
C ARG A 43 1.82 -8.43 -15.65
N ILE A 44 1.26 -7.87 -14.57
CA ILE A 44 1.64 -6.55 -14.06
C ILE A 44 2.99 -6.64 -13.35
N ILE A 45 3.18 -7.65 -12.50
CA ILE A 45 4.43 -7.82 -11.74
C ILE A 45 5.60 -8.20 -12.66
N ASP A 46 5.37 -9.07 -13.65
CA ASP A 46 6.37 -9.44 -14.65
C ASP A 46 6.86 -8.21 -15.42
N CYS A 47 5.94 -7.37 -15.89
CA CYS A 47 6.30 -6.12 -16.57
C CYS A 47 7.00 -5.14 -15.62
N ALA A 48 6.61 -5.08 -14.35
CA ALA A 48 7.29 -4.27 -13.35
C ALA A 48 8.74 -4.73 -13.13
N ASP A 49 8.99 -6.05 -13.11
CA ASP A 49 10.34 -6.63 -12.99
C ASP A 49 11.19 -6.29 -14.22
N GLU A 50 10.64 -6.44 -15.43
CA GLU A 50 11.30 -6.03 -16.68
C GLU A 50 11.70 -4.54 -16.70
N LEU A 51 10.91 -3.69 -16.05
CA LEU A 51 11.16 -2.24 -15.93
C LEU A 51 12.04 -1.88 -14.72
N GLY A 52 12.44 -2.86 -13.90
CA GLY A 52 13.22 -2.63 -12.67
C GLY A 52 12.46 -1.91 -11.57
N MET A 53 11.13 -2.04 -11.54
CA MET A 53 10.24 -1.42 -10.56
C MET A 53 9.95 -2.36 -9.38
N VAL A 54 9.74 -1.78 -8.21
CA VAL A 54 9.31 -2.48 -7.00
C VAL A 54 7.79 -2.44 -6.87
N VAL A 55 7.18 -3.58 -6.55
CA VAL A 55 5.74 -3.69 -6.29
C VAL A 55 5.51 -3.81 -4.79
N ILE A 56 4.72 -2.90 -4.22
CA ILE A 56 4.17 -3.05 -2.87
C ILE A 56 2.82 -3.75 -3.01
N LEU A 57 2.79 -5.05 -2.75
CA LEU A 57 1.62 -5.90 -2.95
C LEU A 57 0.79 -5.97 -1.67
N GLY A 58 -0.40 -5.39 -1.70
CA GLY A 58 -1.40 -5.48 -0.64
C GLY A 58 -2.21 -6.77 -0.69
N TYR A 59 -2.42 -7.45 0.45
CA TYR A 59 -3.26 -8.65 0.48
C TYR A 59 -4.72 -8.32 0.76
N PHE A 60 -4.98 -7.65 1.89
CA PHE A 60 -6.34 -7.38 2.37
C PHE A 60 -6.70 -5.89 2.32
N TYR A 61 -7.98 -5.63 2.04
CA TYR A 61 -8.57 -4.30 1.98
C TYR A 61 -9.96 -4.31 2.63
N PHE A 62 -10.26 -3.30 3.45
CA PHE A 62 -11.52 -3.20 4.17
C PHE A 62 -12.71 -3.19 3.20
N GLY A 63 -13.76 -3.92 3.52
CA GLY A 63 -14.95 -4.04 2.65
C GLY A 63 -14.79 -5.10 1.55
N GLN A 64 -13.59 -5.66 1.35
CA GLN A 64 -13.39 -6.91 0.63
C GLN A 64 -13.14 -8.09 1.57
N ASP A 65 -12.63 -7.85 2.78
CA ASP A 65 -12.46 -8.85 3.84
C ASP A 65 -13.77 -9.55 4.23
N GLU A 66 -14.92 -8.88 4.06
CA GLU A 66 -16.27 -9.46 4.25
C GLU A 66 -16.53 -10.69 3.38
N ARG A 67 -15.81 -10.83 2.26
CA ARG A 67 -15.92 -11.98 1.34
C ARG A 67 -15.10 -13.18 1.81
N VAL A 68 -14.21 -12.99 2.79
CA VAL A 68 -13.41 -14.06 3.40
C VAL A 68 -14.19 -14.61 4.60
N ARG A 69 -14.42 -15.93 4.61
CA ARG A 69 -15.41 -16.58 5.48
C ARG A 69 -15.10 -16.45 6.97
N ASP A 70 -13.85 -16.64 7.35
CA ASP A 70 -13.41 -16.76 8.74
C ASP A 70 -11.92 -16.45 8.88
N GLU A 71 -11.45 -16.29 10.11
CA GLU A 71 -10.03 -16.06 10.42
C GLU A 71 -9.12 -17.16 9.85
N ALA A 72 -9.57 -18.41 9.84
CA ALA A 72 -8.79 -19.50 9.26
C ALA A 72 -8.62 -19.34 7.73
N ALA A 73 -9.61 -18.78 7.03
CA ALA A 73 -9.51 -18.42 5.62
C ALA A 73 -8.58 -17.22 5.39
N VAL A 74 -8.55 -16.24 6.31
CA VAL A 74 -7.58 -15.13 6.27
C VAL A 74 -6.15 -15.68 6.39
N VAL A 75 -5.89 -16.53 7.38
CA VAL A 75 -4.57 -17.18 7.58
C VAL A 75 -4.17 -18.02 6.36
N ARG A 76 -5.08 -18.83 5.82
CA ARG A 76 -4.82 -19.61 4.59
C ARG A 76 -4.53 -18.73 3.38
N ALA A 77 -5.21 -17.58 3.25
CA ALA A 77 -4.94 -16.64 2.17
C ALA A 77 -3.53 -16.04 2.28
N VAL A 78 -3.08 -15.69 3.49
CA VAL A 78 -1.69 -15.23 3.71
C VAL A 78 -0.69 -16.29 3.25
N ASP A 79 -0.88 -17.56 3.63
CA ASP A 79 -0.01 -18.65 3.17
C ASP A 79 -0.03 -18.78 1.64
N ASN A 80 -1.21 -18.84 1.04
CA ASN A 80 -1.36 -19.05 -0.40
C ASN A 80 -0.75 -17.93 -1.23
N VAL A 81 -0.97 -16.66 -0.85
CA VAL A 81 -0.37 -15.52 -1.56
C VAL A 81 1.14 -15.52 -1.38
N THR A 82 1.64 -15.77 -0.16
CA THR A 82 3.08 -15.77 0.12
C THR A 82 3.79 -16.88 -0.66
N HIS A 83 3.22 -18.09 -0.69
CA HIS A 83 3.75 -19.20 -1.48
C HIS A 83 3.71 -18.91 -2.97
N TRP A 84 2.63 -18.31 -3.48
CA TRP A 84 2.54 -17.91 -4.88
C TRP A 84 3.67 -16.92 -5.26
N ILE A 85 3.96 -15.91 -4.44
CA ILE A 85 5.08 -14.98 -4.70
C ILE A 85 6.41 -15.74 -4.81
N PHE A 86 6.65 -16.73 -3.93
CA PHE A 86 7.84 -17.57 -4.00
C PHE A 86 7.86 -18.52 -5.20
N ASP A 87 6.71 -19.06 -5.60
CA ASP A 87 6.59 -19.95 -6.76
C ASP A 87 6.87 -19.20 -8.08
N GLN A 88 6.50 -17.91 -8.15
CA GLN A 88 6.87 -17.04 -9.28
C GLN A 88 8.34 -16.60 -9.26
N GLY A 89 9.04 -16.77 -8.13
CA GLY A 89 10.44 -16.36 -7.99
C GLY A 89 10.64 -14.84 -7.89
N TYR A 90 9.58 -14.08 -7.59
CA TYR A 90 9.68 -12.61 -7.55
C TYR A 90 10.65 -12.14 -6.46
N THR A 91 11.52 -11.19 -6.85
CA THR A 91 12.48 -10.54 -5.94
C THR A 91 12.23 -9.05 -5.74
N ASN A 92 11.40 -8.45 -6.60
CA ASN A 92 11.00 -7.05 -6.62
C ASN A 92 9.68 -6.75 -5.89
N VAL A 93 9.19 -7.66 -5.04
CA VAL A 93 7.93 -7.52 -4.30
C VAL A 93 8.18 -7.26 -2.81
N LEU A 94 7.55 -6.19 -2.29
CA LEU A 94 7.36 -5.91 -0.87
C LEU A 94 5.91 -6.23 -0.50
N VAL A 95 5.66 -6.72 0.72
CA VAL A 95 4.31 -7.12 1.16
C VAL A 95 3.71 -6.10 2.10
N GLU A 96 2.50 -5.64 1.76
CA GLU A 96 1.58 -4.98 2.68
C GLU A 96 0.49 -5.98 3.06
N VAL A 97 0.55 -6.55 4.25
CA VAL A 97 -0.37 -7.64 4.60
C VAL A 97 -1.81 -7.13 4.73
N ASN A 98 -2.00 -5.90 5.18
CA ASN A 98 -3.33 -5.31 5.32
C ASN A 98 -3.26 -3.79 5.12
N ASN A 99 -4.11 -3.26 4.23
CA ASN A 99 -4.24 -1.83 3.99
C ASN A 99 -4.97 -1.15 5.16
N GLU A 100 -4.46 -0.03 5.68
CA GLU A 100 -5.09 0.78 6.73
C GLU A 100 -5.73 -0.05 7.87
N CYS A 101 -4.95 -0.90 8.53
CA CYS A 101 -5.48 -1.92 9.44
C CYS A 101 -6.33 -1.39 10.61
N ASN A 102 -6.22 -0.08 10.92
CA ASN A 102 -7.02 0.62 11.93
C ASN A 102 -8.38 1.14 11.43
N VAL A 103 -8.75 0.89 10.17
CA VAL A 103 -10.09 1.18 9.66
C VAL A 103 -11.13 0.30 10.36
N GLN A 104 -12.12 0.95 10.98
CA GLN A 104 -13.14 0.28 11.80
C GLN A 104 -14.08 -0.66 11.01
N ARG A 105 -13.98 -0.66 9.68
CA ARG A 105 -14.79 -1.50 8.78
C ARG A 105 -14.29 -2.94 8.66
N TYR A 106 -13.05 -3.24 9.09
CA TYR A 106 -12.56 -4.62 9.11
C TYR A 106 -13.41 -5.49 10.03
N LEU A 107 -13.83 -6.66 9.54
CA LEU A 107 -14.62 -7.63 10.30
C LEU A 107 -13.75 -8.56 11.13
N HIS A 108 -12.65 -9.04 10.54
CA HIS A 108 -11.79 -10.04 11.17
C HIS A 108 -10.81 -9.38 12.15
N ASP A 109 -10.80 -9.81 13.41
CA ASP A 109 -9.93 -9.21 14.43
C ASP A 109 -8.44 -9.39 14.14
N ILE A 110 -8.05 -10.47 13.46
CA ILE A 110 -6.67 -10.70 13.02
C ILE A 110 -6.17 -9.64 12.04
N LEU A 111 -7.07 -8.91 11.36
CA LEU A 111 -6.72 -7.82 10.44
C LEU A 111 -6.62 -6.46 11.17
N LYS A 112 -6.95 -6.37 12.46
CA LYS A 112 -7.00 -5.10 13.22
C LYS A 112 -5.68 -4.82 13.96
N PRO A 113 -5.45 -3.58 14.43
CA PRO A 113 -4.16 -3.15 14.98
C PRO A 113 -3.61 -4.03 16.10
N ASP A 114 -4.47 -4.57 16.95
CA ASP A 114 -4.07 -5.40 18.08
C ASP A 114 -3.45 -6.73 17.65
N ARG A 115 -3.83 -7.27 16.48
CA ARG A 115 -3.47 -8.63 16.04
C ARG A 115 -2.81 -8.73 14.67
N VAL A 116 -2.86 -7.70 13.82
CA VAL A 116 -2.30 -7.74 12.44
C VAL A 116 -0.82 -8.12 12.38
N HIS A 117 -0.07 -7.82 13.44
CA HIS A 117 1.32 -8.24 13.59
C HIS A 117 1.52 -9.78 13.55
N GLU A 118 0.52 -10.57 13.92
CA GLU A 118 0.52 -12.04 13.79
C GLU A 118 0.67 -12.46 12.32
N LEU A 119 0.01 -11.76 11.39
CA LEU A 119 0.11 -12.04 9.96
C LEU A 119 1.46 -11.59 9.38
N ILE A 120 2.04 -10.51 9.91
CA ILE A 120 3.40 -10.07 9.55
C ILE A 120 4.41 -11.15 9.94
N GLU A 121 4.30 -11.69 11.15
CA GLU A 121 5.17 -12.79 11.61
C GLU A 121 4.94 -14.08 10.82
N GLN A 122 3.70 -14.38 10.41
CA GLN A 122 3.40 -15.51 9.52
C GLN A 122 4.14 -15.38 8.18
N VAL A 123 4.03 -14.23 7.49
CA VAL A 123 4.75 -13.99 6.22
C VAL A 123 6.27 -14.11 6.41
N LYS A 124 6.82 -13.59 7.52
CA LYS A 124 8.26 -13.68 7.84
C LYS A 124 8.72 -15.10 8.12
N GLY A 125 7.85 -15.93 8.71
CA GLY A 125 8.11 -17.33 9.04
C GLY A 125 8.20 -18.23 7.81
N ILE A 126 7.61 -17.81 6.68
CA ILE A 126 7.67 -18.55 5.42
C ILE A 126 8.99 -18.20 4.71
N THR A 127 9.86 -19.20 4.59
CA THR A 127 11.16 -19.08 3.93
C THR A 127 11.31 -20.08 2.79
N ARG A 128 11.97 -19.68 1.71
CA ARG A 128 12.41 -20.58 0.63
C ARG A 128 13.87 -20.29 0.29
N ASP A 129 14.69 -21.33 0.28
CA ASP A 129 16.13 -21.25 -0.02
C ASP A 129 16.89 -20.19 0.82
N GLY A 130 16.52 -20.06 2.09
CA GLY A 130 17.12 -19.09 3.02
C GLY A 130 16.66 -17.64 2.84
N ARG A 131 15.77 -17.36 1.87
CA ARG A 131 15.13 -16.05 1.66
C ARG A 131 13.76 -16.02 2.33
N ARG A 132 13.38 -14.84 2.84
CA ARG A 132 12.01 -14.48 3.25
C ARG A 132 11.56 -13.20 2.53
N LEU A 133 10.25 -12.94 2.52
CA LEU A 133 9.71 -11.66 2.04
C LEU A 133 9.92 -10.54 3.07
N LEU A 134 9.98 -9.30 2.58
CA LEU A 134 9.92 -8.10 3.43
C LEU A 134 8.46 -7.66 3.56
N VAL A 135 7.99 -7.43 4.79
CA VAL A 135 6.57 -7.24 5.06
C VAL A 135 6.29 -6.16 6.10
N GLY A 136 5.17 -5.47 5.92
CA GLY A 136 4.56 -4.55 6.88
C GLY A 136 3.04 -4.46 6.69
N THR A 137 2.43 -3.45 7.31
CA THR A 137 1.01 -3.08 7.16
C THR A 137 0.92 -1.56 7.28
N SER A 138 -0.07 -0.95 6.63
CA SER A 138 -0.31 0.49 6.77
C SER A 138 -1.36 0.80 7.83
N TYR A 139 -1.30 2.03 8.33
CA TYR A 139 -2.35 2.67 9.10
C TYR A 139 -2.90 3.83 8.28
N GLY A 140 -4.20 4.07 8.39
CA GLY A 140 -4.88 5.16 7.70
C GLY A 140 -4.38 6.54 8.09
N GLY A 141 -4.78 7.53 7.29
CA GLY A 141 -4.33 8.93 7.34
C GLY A 141 -4.06 9.50 8.74
N GLY A 142 -2.86 10.04 8.95
CA GLY A 142 -2.53 10.79 10.17
C GLY A 142 -2.28 9.93 11.41
N ARG A 143 -2.11 8.62 11.26
CA ARG A 143 -1.88 7.67 12.35
C ARG A 143 -0.51 6.99 12.22
N VAL A 144 0.16 6.85 13.35
CA VAL A 144 1.43 6.12 13.48
C VAL A 144 1.12 4.73 14.03
N SER A 145 1.82 3.71 13.52
CA SER A 145 1.64 2.32 13.92
C SER A 145 1.91 2.08 15.42
N LEU A 146 1.18 1.12 16.00
CA LEU A 146 1.41 0.67 17.38
C LEU A 146 2.73 -0.12 17.53
N GLU A 147 3.22 -0.23 18.76
CA GLU A 147 4.50 -0.88 19.10
C GLU A 147 4.60 -2.32 18.58
N ASN A 148 3.53 -3.11 18.67
CA ASN A 148 3.51 -4.48 18.16
C ASN A 148 3.86 -4.52 16.65
N VAL A 149 3.24 -3.65 15.85
CA VAL A 149 3.52 -3.54 14.41
C VAL A 149 4.91 -2.96 14.14
N VAL A 150 5.33 -1.95 14.90
CA VAL A 150 6.66 -1.35 14.72
C VAL A 150 7.78 -2.36 14.99
N ARG A 151 7.62 -3.24 15.97
CA ARG A 151 8.60 -4.28 16.30
C ARG A 151 8.70 -5.36 15.22
N THR A 152 7.57 -5.77 14.65
CA THR A 152 7.51 -6.93 13.76
C THR A 152 7.79 -6.58 12.30
N SER A 153 7.48 -5.35 11.85
CA SER A 153 7.58 -4.95 10.44
C SER A 153 9.03 -4.81 9.96
N ASP A 154 9.23 -5.04 8.65
CA ASP A 154 10.51 -4.82 7.98
C ASP A 154 10.76 -3.36 7.59
N PHE A 155 9.67 -2.65 7.31
CA PHE A 155 9.54 -1.24 6.97
C PHE A 155 8.19 -0.74 7.50
N LEU A 156 8.03 0.58 7.66
CA LEU A 156 6.75 1.18 8.08
C LEU A 156 6.03 1.81 6.91
N LEU A 157 4.74 1.49 6.79
CA LEU A 157 3.81 2.14 5.87
C LEU A 157 2.86 3.05 6.67
N MET A 158 2.70 4.29 6.21
CA MET A 158 1.75 5.26 6.77
C MET A 158 0.99 5.93 5.65
N HIS A 159 -0.23 6.40 5.91
CA HIS A 159 -0.99 7.15 4.92
C HIS A 159 -1.01 8.64 5.25
N GLY A 160 -0.93 9.48 4.22
CA GLY A 160 -1.05 10.93 4.31
C GLY A 160 -2.48 11.44 4.09
N ASN A 161 -3.42 10.53 3.75
CA ASN A 161 -4.80 10.87 3.41
C ASN A 161 -5.44 11.79 4.47
N GLY A 162 -6.03 12.90 4.01
CA GLY A 162 -6.70 13.86 4.89
C GLY A 162 -5.81 14.65 5.87
N VAL A 163 -4.48 14.48 5.84
CA VAL A 163 -3.51 15.26 6.64
C VAL A 163 -3.25 16.62 5.99
N ARG A 164 -4.10 17.60 6.34
CA ARG A 164 -4.08 18.96 5.74
C ARG A 164 -2.87 19.81 6.14
N ASP A 165 -2.34 19.61 7.33
CA ASP A 165 -1.12 20.31 7.76
C ASP A 165 0.10 19.52 7.30
N ARG A 166 0.80 20.02 6.29
CA ARG A 166 2.04 19.41 5.77
C ARG A 166 3.13 19.19 6.83
N ASN A 167 3.19 20.00 7.89
CA ASN A 167 4.17 19.77 8.97
C ASN A 167 3.86 18.46 9.72
N ARG A 168 2.59 18.07 9.78
CA ARG A 168 2.16 16.83 10.42
C ARG A 168 2.78 15.60 9.74
N ILE A 169 3.04 15.63 8.43
CA ILE A 169 3.70 14.54 7.70
C ILE A 169 5.12 14.31 8.25
N ALA A 170 5.90 15.37 8.42
CA ALA A 170 7.24 15.27 9.00
C ALA A 170 7.19 14.80 10.47
N GLU A 171 6.26 15.35 11.26
CA GLU A 171 6.04 14.91 12.64
C GLU A 171 5.66 13.44 12.75
N MET A 172 4.88 12.89 11.81
CA MET A 172 4.53 11.47 11.78
C MET A 172 5.78 10.60 11.64
N VAL A 173 6.71 10.97 10.76
CA VAL A 173 7.98 10.24 10.60
C VAL A 173 8.81 10.31 11.89
N GLN A 174 8.89 11.49 12.50
CA GLN A 174 9.59 11.66 13.78
C GLN A 174 8.96 10.82 14.89
N GLN A 175 7.63 10.82 15.01
CA GLN A 175 6.90 10.01 15.98
C GLN A 175 7.08 8.51 15.76
N ALA A 176 7.03 8.04 14.51
CA ALA A 176 7.25 6.63 14.18
C ALA A 176 8.62 6.13 14.67
N ARG A 177 9.66 6.97 14.59
CA ARG A 177 11.01 6.68 15.11
C ARG A 177 11.09 6.63 16.64
N GLN A 178 10.14 7.25 17.34
CA GLN A 178 10.07 7.26 18.80
C GLN A 178 9.19 6.15 19.38
N VAL A 179 8.49 5.38 18.53
CA VAL A 179 7.70 4.24 19.01
C VAL A 179 8.63 3.18 19.58
N SER A 180 8.30 2.68 20.78
CA SER A 180 9.02 1.59 21.42
C SER A 180 9.21 0.41 20.46
N GLY A 181 10.44 -0.10 20.40
CA GLY A 181 10.79 -1.21 19.51
C GLY A 181 11.15 -0.80 18.08
N TYR A 182 11.11 0.50 17.75
CA TYR A 182 11.67 0.98 16.50
C TYR A 182 13.16 0.65 16.39
N ARG A 183 13.55 0.21 15.20
CA ARG A 183 14.94 0.04 14.75
C ARG A 183 15.08 0.81 13.45
N THR A 184 16.30 1.19 13.08
CA THR A 184 16.52 1.86 11.79
C THR A 184 15.99 1.00 10.65
N MET A 185 14.94 1.49 9.99
CA MET A 185 14.26 0.82 8.88
C MET A 185 13.59 1.88 7.97
N PRO A 186 13.25 1.52 6.73
CA PRO A 186 12.55 2.43 5.83
C PRO A 186 11.17 2.83 6.37
N ILE A 187 10.79 4.09 6.13
CA ILE A 187 9.46 4.63 6.38
C ILE A 187 8.96 5.19 5.05
N LEU A 188 7.73 4.83 4.67
CA LEU A 188 7.13 5.26 3.43
C LEU A 188 5.69 5.69 3.69
N PHE A 189 5.30 6.80 3.07
CA PHE A 189 3.90 7.04 2.80
C PHE A 189 3.55 6.35 1.48
N ASN A 190 2.80 5.26 1.50
CA ASN A 190 2.43 4.52 0.28
C ASN A 190 1.11 5.01 -0.34
N GLU A 191 0.38 5.88 0.36
CA GLU A 191 -0.87 6.50 -0.11
C GLU A 191 -1.03 7.92 0.50
N ASP A 192 -1.31 8.92 -0.33
CA ASP A 192 -1.62 10.29 0.08
C ASP A 192 -2.37 11.04 -1.04
N ASP A 193 -3.46 11.72 -0.68
CA ASP A 193 -4.39 12.44 -1.56
C ASP A 193 -4.17 13.96 -1.64
N HIS A 194 -2.96 14.44 -1.33
CA HIS A 194 -2.61 15.87 -1.42
C HIS A 194 -1.87 16.21 -2.72
N PHE A 195 -2.24 17.36 -3.31
CA PHE A 195 -1.91 17.70 -4.71
C PHE A 195 -1.17 19.04 -4.90
N ASP A 196 -0.71 19.66 -3.81
CA ASP A 196 -0.08 21.00 -3.80
C ASP A 196 1.37 20.99 -4.36
N PHE A 197 1.59 20.32 -5.50
CA PHE A 197 2.92 20.11 -6.08
C PHE A 197 3.60 21.41 -6.54
N ASP A 198 2.84 22.48 -6.78
CA ASP A 198 3.33 23.81 -7.11
C ASP A 198 3.90 24.58 -5.89
N LYS A 199 3.59 24.13 -4.67
CA LYS A 199 4.05 24.76 -3.43
C LYS A 199 5.46 24.31 -3.05
N PRO A 200 6.29 25.19 -2.46
CA PRO A 200 7.62 24.83 -1.98
C PRO A 200 7.58 23.82 -0.83
N LEU A 201 6.49 23.81 -0.06
CA LEU A 201 6.22 22.80 0.96
C LEU A 201 4.83 22.20 0.71
N ASN A 202 4.81 20.90 0.50
CA ASN A 202 3.63 20.05 0.38
C ASN A 202 3.94 18.71 1.07
N ASN A 203 2.97 17.79 1.14
CA ASN A 203 3.16 16.52 1.85
C ASN A 203 4.30 15.67 1.28
N PHE A 204 4.47 15.66 -0.05
CA PHE A 204 5.59 14.98 -0.70
C PHE A 204 6.94 15.55 -0.24
N VAL A 205 7.10 16.88 -0.32
CA VAL A 205 8.34 17.56 0.12
C VAL A 205 8.58 17.35 1.63
N ALA A 206 7.52 17.40 2.45
CA ALA A 206 7.62 17.17 3.89
C ALA A 206 8.11 15.75 4.21
N ALA A 207 7.57 14.72 3.55
CA ALA A 207 7.99 13.33 3.73
C ALA A 207 9.48 13.13 3.37
N ILE A 208 9.90 13.59 2.19
CA ILE A 208 11.29 13.39 1.75
C ILE A 208 12.29 14.22 2.55
N SER A 209 11.88 15.34 3.14
CA SER A 209 12.74 16.13 4.04
C SER A 209 13.12 15.34 5.30
N GLU A 210 12.30 14.35 5.66
CA GLU A 210 12.52 13.40 6.75
C GLU A 210 13.06 12.05 6.25
N TYR A 211 13.56 11.95 5.01
CA TYR A 211 14.02 10.69 4.41
C TYR A 211 12.96 9.58 4.36
N ALA A 212 11.68 9.96 4.25
CA ALA A 212 10.57 9.03 4.01
C ALA A 212 10.08 9.14 2.56
N SER A 213 9.85 8.00 1.92
CA SER A 213 9.23 7.97 0.58
C SER A 213 7.78 8.45 0.64
N TRP A 214 7.21 8.86 -0.50
CA TRP A 214 5.84 9.35 -0.60
C TRP A 214 5.14 8.80 -1.84
N GLY A 215 3.85 8.49 -1.71
CA GLY A 215 3.04 7.78 -2.69
C GLY A 215 1.84 8.61 -3.13
N TYR A 216 1.70 8.80 -4.44
CA TYR A 216 0.64 9.60 -5.04
C TYR A 216 -0.66 8.79 -5.18
N PHE A 217 -1.71 9.23 -4.49
CA PHE A 217 -3.05 8.67 -4.64
C PHE A 217 -4.00 9.72 -5.23
N ASP A 218 -4.44 9.47 -6.47
CA ASP A 218 -5.41 10.31 -7.17
C ASP A 218 -6.73 9.54 -7.35
N PRO A 219 -7.73 9.76 -6.49
CA PRO A 219 -9.01 9.03 -6.57
C PRO A 219 -9.75 9.32 -7.87
N GLY A 220 -9.56 10.53 -8.43
CA GLY A 220 -10.31 11.01 -9.59
C GLY A 220 -11.74 11.45 -9.27
N GLU A 221 -12.46 11.81 -10.32
CA GLU A 221 -13.84 12.31 -10.24
C GLU A 221 -14.84 11.42 -11.03
N ASN A 222 -14.44 10.19 -11.39
CA ASN A 222 -15.23 9.28 -12.24
C ASN A 222 -15.66 9.88 -13.59
N ASN A 223 -14.79 10.67 -14.21
CA ASN A 223 -15.06 11.40 -15.46
C ASN A 223 -14.13 11.00 -16.63
N TYR A 224 -13.45 9.85 -16.54
CA TYR A 224 -12.37 9.37 -17.45
C TYR A 224 -11.12 10.26 -17.52
N CYS A 225 -11.21 11.55 -17.22
CA CYS A 225 -10.11 12.50 -17.29
C CYS A 225 -9.23 12.48 -16.02
N ASP A 226 -9.85 12.56 -14.85
CA ASP A 226 -9.19 12.70 -13.56
C ASP A 226 -8.93 11.35 -12.88
N GLY A 227 -7.90 11.28 -12.04
CA GLY A 227 -7.60 10.09 -11.25
C GLY A 227 -6.71 9.07 -11.94
N TYR A 228 -6.09 8.25 -11.09
CA TYR A 228 -5.47 6.98 -11.45
C TYR A 228 -6.20 5.77 -10.83
N GLN A 229 -7.25 5.99 -10.04
CA GLN A 229 -8.10 4.91 -9.49
C GLN A 229 -9.54 4.86 -10.06
N SER A 230 -10.05 5.96 -10.61
CA SER A 230 -11.37 5.98 -11.27
C SER A 230 -11.32 5.21 -12.61
N VAL A 231 -11.94 4.04 -12.68
CA VAL A 231 -11.98 3.23 -13.92
C VAL A 231 -13.15 3.62 -14.84
N PRO A 232 -12.97 3.60 -16.18
CA PRO A 232 -11.73 3.38 -16.91
C PRO A 232 -10.72 4.53 -16.72
N VAL A 233 -9.43 4.20 -16.61
CA VAL A 233 -8.37 5.16 -16.30
C VAL A 233 -7.75 5.70 -17.58
N GLN A 234 -7.63 7.02 -17.68
CA GLN A 234 -6.73 7.68 -18.64
C GLN A 234 -5.32 7.79 -18.03
N TRP A 235 -4.42 6.89 -18.43
CA TRP A 235 -3.05 6.79 -17.89
C TRP A 235 -2.12 7.94 -18.30
N GLY A 236 -2.45 8.67 -19.36
CA GLY A 236 -1.64 9.80 -19.84
C GLY A 236 -1.62 10.99 -18.88
N LEU A 237 -0.71 11.94 -19.13
CA LEU A 237 -0.58 13.19 -18.38
C LEU A 237 -1.57 14.27 -18.86
N ASN A 238 -2.86 13.93 -18.90
CA ASN A 238 -3.90 14.75 -19.54
C ASN A 238 -4.34 15.96 -18.68
N THR A 239 -4.23 15.89 -17.36
CA THR A 239 -4.64 16.96 -16.44
C THR A 239 -3.44 17.74 -15.89
N GLU A 240 -3.69 18.95 -15.38
CA GLU A 240 -2.68 19.75 -14.69
C GLU A 240 -2.14 19.02 -13.46
N ARG A 241 -3.02 18.43 -12.66
CA ARG A 241 -2.64 17.63 -11.47
C ARG A 241 -1.68 16.49 -11.82
N LYS A 242 -2.00 15.70 -12.85
CA LYS A 242 -1.15 14.59 -13.32
C LYS A 242 0.21 15.11 -13.78
N ARG A 243 0.26 16.18 -14.59
CA ARG A 243 1.52 16.78 -15.02
C ARG A 243 2.36 17.30 -13.84
N ALA A 244 1.74 18.04 -12.92
CA ALA A 244 2.41 18.64 -11.78
C ALA A 244 3.07 17.61 -10.86
N PHE A 245 2.45 16.44 -10.66
CA PHE A 245 3.08 15.34 -9.91
C PHE A 245 4.38 14.87 -10.57
N PHE A 246 4.36 14.53 -11.86
CA PHE A 246 5.55 14.03 -12.56
C PHE A 246 6.62 15.11 -12.73
N GLU A 247 6.24 16.38 -12.89
CA GLU A 247 7.18 17.50 -12.87
C GLU A 247 7.89 17.61 -11.51
N LYS A 248 7.16 17.50 -10.39
CA LYS A 248 7.75 17.50 -9.05
C LYS A 248 8.65 16.28 -8.81
N VAL A 249 8.26 15.09 -9.29
CA VAL A 249 9.11 13.89 -9.22
C VAL A 249 10.41 14.11 -10.01
N ARG A 250 10.34 14.72 -11.19
CA ARG A 250 11.51 15.04 -12.02
C ARG A 250 12.46 16.01 -11.31
N GLU A 251 11.92 17.07 -10.72
CA GLU A 251 12.67 18.04 -9.90
C GLU A 251 13.41 17.35 -8.73
N VAL A 252 12.69 16.54 -7.94
CA VAL A 252 13.25 15.81 -6.79
C VAL A 252 14.32 14.79 -7.20
N ALA A 253 14.16 14.15 -8.36
CA ALA A 253 15.12 13.20 -8.90
C ALA A 253 16.42 13.86 -9.43
N GLY A 254 16.51 15.20 -9.40
CA GLY A 254 17.67 15.95 -9.89
C GLY A 254 17.72 16.10 -11.41
N ASP A 255 16.66 15.73 -12.12
CA ASP A 255 16.55 15.94 -13.55
C ASP A 255 16.11 17.39 -13.80
N SER A 256 17.14 18.24 -13.95
CA SER A 256 16.99 19.66 -14.22
C SER A 256 16.96 19.84 -15.75
N ALA A 257 15.77 19.85 -16.33
CA ALA A 257 15.57 20.31 -17.71
C ALA A 257 15.70 21.84 -17.80
#